data_AF-A0A2E0X401-F1
#
_entry.id   AF-A0A2E0X401-F1
#
_cell.length_a   1.000
_cell.length_b   1.000
_cell.length_c   1.000
_cell.angle_alpha   90.00
_cell.angle_beta   90.00
_cell.angle_gamma   90.00
#
_symmetry.space_group_name_H-M   'P 1'
#
loop_
_entity.id
_entity.type
_entity.pdbx_description
1 polymer ?
#
loop_
_entity_poly.entity_id
_entity_poly.type
_entity_poly.pdbx_seq_one_letter_code
_entity_poly.pdbx_strand_id
1 'polypeptide(L)' 'MADVLWTFLPEERELVPGETSCCLIEFFRAELHTHRIEEGDQFEIREGRRVVGVGRIVKSLAT' A
#
# COMPACT_ATOMS: atom_id res chain seq x y z
N MET A 1 11.47 -10.18 -5.80
CA MET A 1 10.55 -10.32 -4.65
C MET A 1 10.86 -9.16 -3.74
N ALA A 2 9.89 -8.26 -3.53
CA ALA A 2 10.05 -7.14 -2.63
C ALA A 2 9.10 -7.37 -1.45
N ASP A 3 9.67 -7.43 -0.27
CA ASP A 3 8.96 -7.61 0.99
C ASP A 3 8.56 -6.22 1.50
N VAL A 4 7.26 -6.03 1.75
CA VAL A 4 6.68 -4.76 2.21
C VAL A 4 6.62 -4.77 3.74
N LEU A 5 7.10 -3.70 4.37
CA LEU A 5 6.93 -3.43 5.79
C LEU A 5 5.73 -2.49 5.97
N TRP A 6 4.79 -2.86 6.83
CA TRP A 6 3.57 -2.11 7.10
C TRP A 6 3.67 -1.49 8.49
N THR A 7 3.54 -0.17 8.59
CA THR A 7 3.56 0.57 9.87
C THR A 7 2.14 1.03 10.18
N PHE A 8 1.53 0.46 11.23
CA PHE A 8 0.13 0.67 11.60
C PHE A 8 -0.08 2.02 12.32
N LEU A 9 -1.15 2.76 11.98
CA LEU A 9 -1.61 3.97 12.69
C LEU A 9 -2.36 3.57 13.99
N PRO A 10 -2.32 4.38 15.06
CA PRO A 10 -2.62 3.96 16.44
C PRO A 10 -4.09 3.64 16.79
N GLU A 11 -4.97 3.45 15.81
CA GLU A 11 -6.39 3.09 16.00
C GLU A 11 -6.80 1.88 15.14
N GLU A 12 -5.86 1.05 14.71
CA GLU A 12 -6.14 0.00 13.72
C GLU A 12 -6.70 -1.29 14.32
N ARG A 13 -7.97 -1.55 13.99
CA ARG A 13 -8.59 -2.88 14.03
C ARG A 13 -8.01 -3.73 12.90
N GLU A 14 -7.82 -5.03 13.14
CA GLU A 14 -7.53 -5.99 12.06
C GLU A 14 -8.57 -5.86 10.94
N LEU A 15 -8.08 -5.80 9.69
CA LEU A 15 -8.93 -5.80 8.51
C LEU A 15 -9.31 -7.24 8.16
N VAL A 16 -10.59 -7.46 7.87
CA VAL A 16 -11.08 -8.76 7.37
C VAL A 16 -11.37 -8.69 5.87
N PRO A 17 -11.36 -9.84 5.15
CA PRO A 17 -11.63 -9.85 3.72
C PRO A 17 -12.98 -9.19 3.36
N GLY A 18 -12.95 -8.29 2.39
CA GLY A 18 -14.12 -7.52 1.94
C GLY A 18 -14.21 -6.11 2.53
N GLU A 19 -13.42 -5.80 3.56
CA GLU A 19 -13.37 -4.46 4.12
C GLU A 19 -12.48 -3.53 3.29
N THR A 20 -12.78 -2.23 3.36
CA THR A 20 -11.99 -1.17 2.74
C THR A 20 -11.49 -0.24 3.83
N SER A 21 -10.20 0.07 3.80
CA SER A 21 -9.59 1.03 4.72
C SER A 21 -8.55 1.88 3.99
N CYS A 22 -8.26 3.04 4.56
CA CYS A 22 -7.12 3.86 4.16
C CYS A 22 -5.94 3.52 5.08
N CYS A 23 -4.78 3.26 4.48
CA CYS A 23 -3.54 2.98 5.20
C CYS A 23 -2.40 3.79 4.60
N LEU A 24 -1.38 4.05 5.41
CA LEU A 24 -0.10 4.55 4.93
C LEU A 24 0.73 3.37 4.43
N ILE A 25 1.22 3.46 3.20
CA ILE A 25 2.08 2.44 2.60
C ILE A 25 3.47 3.05 2.42
N GLU A 26 4.47 2.40 3.02
CA GLU A 26 5.87 2.77 2.89
C GLU A 26 6.56 1.78 1.93
N PHE A 27 7.23 2.31 0.91
CA PHE A 27 8.01 1.48 -0.01
C PHE A 27 9.35 1.14 0.64
N PHE A 28 9.72 -0.15 0.60
CA PHE A 28 11.04 -0.59 1.06
C PHE A 28 12.20 0.08 0.31
N ARG A 29 12.01 0.40 -0.98
CA ARG A 29 12.95 1.15 -1.83
C ARG A 29 12.23 2.26 -2.57
N ALA A 30 11.86 3.31 -1.85
CA ALA A 30 11.11 4.44 -2.41
C ALA A 30 11.76 5.05 -3.65
N GLU A 31 13.09 5.02 -3.75
CA GLU A 31 13.88 5.53 -4.88
C GLU A 31 13.59 4.83 -6.21
N LEU A 32 13.10 3.59 -6.20
CA LEU A 32 12.73 2.86 -7.42
C LEU A 32 11.35 3.26 -7.96
N HIS A 33 10.61 4.07 -7.20
CA HIS A 33 9.20 4.35 -7.43
C HIS A 33 8.87 5.85 -7.51
N THR A 34 9.82 6.74 -7.21
CA THR A 34 9.63 8.20 -7.10
C THR A 34 9.01 8.87 -8.34
N HIS A 35 9.16 8.28 -9.53
CA HIS A 35 8.61 8.81 -10.79
C HIS A 35 7.56 7.89 -11.44
N ARG A 36 7.02 6.93 -10.68
CA ARG A 36 6.15 5.87 -11.23
C ARG A 36 4.79 5.79 -10.54
N ILE A 37 4.50 6.75 -9.69
CA ILE A 37 3.35 6.71 -8.78
C ILE A 37 2.67 8.07 -8.78
N GLU A 38 1.42 8.09 -9.19
CA GLU A 38 0.57 9.28 -9.22
C GLU A 38 -0.71 9.07 -8.40
N GLU A 39 -1.29 10.18 -7.92
CA GLU A 39 -2.60 10.12 -7.26
C GLU A 39 -3.66 9.63 -8.25
N GLY A 40 -4.49 8.70 -7.79
CA GLY A 40 -5.51 8.05 -8.59
C GLY A 40 -5.07 6.73 -9.21
N ASP A 41 -3.77 6.42 -9.25
CA ASP A 41 -3.26 5.14 -9.74
C ASP A 41 -3.80 3.97 -8.93
N GLN A 42 -3.96 2.83 -9.60
CA GLN A 42 -4.38 1.57 -8.99
C GLN A 42 -3.19 0.63 -8.80
N PHE A 43 -3.22 -0.14 -7.72
CA PHE A 43 -2.20 -1.15 -7.43
C PHE A 43 -2.80 -2.41 -6.81
N GLU A 44 -2.06 -3.51 -6.90
CA GLU A 44 -2.40 -4.79 -6.25
C GLU A 44 -1.52 -5.01 -5.03
N ILE A 45 -2.12 -5.50 -3.95
CA ILE A 45 -1.39 -6.04 -2.78
C ILE A 45 -1.34 -7.55 -2.95
N ARG A 46 -0.12 -8.11 -2.89
CA ARG A 46 0.11 -9.54 -3.17
C ARG A 46 0.88 -10.21 -2.05
N GLU A 47 0.44 -11.41 -1.68
CA GLU A 47 1.18 -12.37 -0.87
C GLU A 47 1.73 -13.46 -1.80
N GLY A 48 3.01 -13.34 -2.16
CA GLY A 48 3.62 -14.16 -3.19
C GLY A 48 2.91 -14.01 -4.54
N ARG A 49 2.24 -15.08 -4.99
CA ARG A 49 1.48 -15.07 -6.27
C ARG A 49 0.02 -14.71 -6.10
N ARG A 50 -0.51 -14.62 -4.88
CA ARG A 50 -1.93 -14.37 -4.63
C ARG A 50 -2.18 -12.87 -4.44
N VAL A 51 -3.17 -12.32 -5.14
CA VAL A 51 -3.69 -10.97 -4.86
C VAL A 51 -4.58 -11.06 -3.62
N VAL A 52 -4.29 -10.26 -2.61
CA VAL A 52 -5.03 -10.22 -1.34
C VAL A 52 -5.80 -8.91 -1.16
N GLY A 53 -5.48 -7.89 -1.96
CA GLY A 53 -6.18 -6.63 -1.98
C GLY A 53 -5.88 -5.83 -3.23
N VAL A 54 -6.72 -4.84 -3.49
CA VAL A 54 -6.50 -3.81 -4.51
C VAL A 54 -6.60 -2.46 -3.85
N GLY A 55 -5.79 -1.51 -4.29
CA GLY A 55 -5.72 -0.19 -3.72
C GLY A 55 -5.76 0.89 -4.79
N ARG A 56 -6.13 2.09 -4.35
CA ARG A 56 -6.02 3.31 -5.14
C ARG A 56 -5.23 4.33 -4.34
N ILE A 57 -4.31 5.01 -5.00
CA ILE A 57 -3.45 6.01 -4.36
C ILE A 57 -4.26 7.28 -4.16
N VAL A 58 -4.54 7.60 -2.91
CA VAL A 58 -5.34 8.78 -2.54
C VAL A 58 -4.49 10.01 -2.33
N LYS A 59 -3.25 9.84 -1.85
CA LYS A 59 -2.32 10.93 -1.60
C LYS A 59 -0.89 10.41 -1.56
N SER A 60 0.02 11.11 -2.23
CA SER A 60 1.46 10.89 -2.04
C SER A 60 1.97 11.80 -0.93
N LEU A 61 2.51 11.20 0.13
CA LEU A 61 3.19 11.95 1.18
C LEU A 61 4.66 12.04 0.77
N ALA A 62 5.00 13.07 0.00
CA ALA A 62 6.39 13.39 -0.30
C ALA A 62 7.16 13.53 1.02
N THR A 63 8.23 12.76 1.18
CA THR A 63 9.22 12.97 2.26
C THR A 63 10.17 14.08 1.84
#